data_AF-A0A7X6YX71-F1
#
_entry.id   AF-A0A7X6YX71-F1
#
_cell.length_a   1.000
_cell.length_b   1.000
_cell.length_c   1.000
_cell.angle_alpha   90.00
_cell.angle_beta   90.00
_cell.angle_gamma   90.00
#
_symmetry.space_group_name_H-M   'P 1'
#
loop_
_entity.id
_entity.type
_entity.pdbx_description
1 polymer ?
#
loop_
_entity_poly.entity_id
_entity_poly.type
_entity_poly.pdbx_seq_one_letter_code
_entity_poly.pdbx_strand_id
1 'polypeptide(L)'
;MGAIDELNAEHQAIEQMLRVLRVLGHRLRLGAAVPPAHVDSMMEFLDVFVDRCHHAKEEEHLFPALAAVGVRDRGGPLEALRNERQRGRELVGQLRAGLAKRATDPLGGGLAFAAAAEEYQGLMLLHMDKESGMLFAAADIRLSKETDRELSAAFARLEHERIGDGVHQRLHAAFDQMCTLYLS
;
A
#
# COMPACT_ATOMS: atom_id res chain seq x y z
N MET A 1 15.09 4.21 14.71
CA MET A 1 14.10 4.42 13.63
C MET A 1 12.83 4.87 14.33
N GLY A 2 12.36 6.08 14.02
CA GLY A 2 11.07 6.58 14.53
C GLY A 2 9.90 6.03 13.72
N ALA A 3 8.67 6.37 14.11
CA ALA A 3 7.47 5.88 13.44
C ALA A 3 7.39 6.39 11.99
N ILE A 4 7.82 7.63 11.75
CA ILE A 4 7.83 8.24 10.42
C ILE A 4 8.93 7.65 9.53
N ASP A 5 10.10 7.31 10.09
CA ASP A 5 11.16 6.63 9.34
C ASP A 5 10.68 5.25 8.84
N GLU A 6 9.93 4.54 9.68
CA GLU A 6 9.35 3.23 9.35
C GLU A 6 8.35 3.34 8.19
N LEU A 7 7.37 4.25 8.26
CA LEU A 7 6.40 4.46 7.19
C LEU A 7 7.07 4.89 5.88
N ASN A 8 8.12 5.72 5.94
CA ASN A 8 8.90 6.09 4.75
C ASN A 8 9.64 4.89 4.14
N ALA A 9 10.18 3.99 4.96
CA ALA A 9 10.79 2.76 4.47
C ALA A 9 9.75 1.84 3.81
N GLU A 10 8.54 1.76 4.38
CA GLU A 10 7.43 1.02 3.78
C GLU A 10 7.00 1.63 2.44
N HIS A 11 6.90 2.96 2.32
CA HIS A 11 6.61 3.65 1.06
C HIS A 11 7.59 3.26 -0.06
N GLN A 12 8.88 3.09 0.25
CA GLN A 12 9.87 2.65 -0.74
C GLN A 12 9.55 1.25 -1.29
N ALA A 13 9.14 0.32 -0.43
CA ALA A 13 8.72 -1.01 -0.86
C ALA A 13 7.42 -0.96 -1.66
N ILE A 14 6.44 -0.16 -1.23
CA ILE A 14 5.17 0.02 -1.93
C ILE A 14 5.41 0.59 -3.34
N GLU A 15 6.22 1.63 -3.50
CA GLU A 15 6.53 2.22 -4.80
C GLU A 15 7.09 1.19 -5.79
N GLN A 16 8.01 0.35 -5.34
CA GLN A 16 8.58 -0.70 -6.17
C GLN A 16 7.55 -1.78 -6.52
N MET A 17 6.68 -2.19 -5.59
CA MET A 17 5.60 -3.12 -5.89
C MET A 17 4.61 -2.54 -6.90
N LEU A 18 4.33 -1.23 -6.86
CA LEU A 18 3.49 -0.57 -7.88
C LEU A 18 4.13 -0.63 -9.28
N ARG A 19 5.46 -0.55 -9.38
CA ARG A 19 6.17 -0.75 -10.65
C ARG A 19 6.03 -2.19 -11.14
N VAL A 20 6.18 -3.18 -10.25
CA VAL A 20 5.94 -4.60 -10.57
C VAL A 20 4.49 -4.81 -11.05
N LEU A 21 3.50 -4.27 -10.33
CA LEU A 21 2.09 -4.32 -10.70
C LEU A 21 1.86 -3.78 -12.12
N ARG A 22 2.48 -2.65 -12.48
CA ARG A 22 2.39 -2.08 -13.83
C ARG A 22 2.98 -3.01 -14.89
N VAL A 23 4.13 -3.62 -14.63
CA VAL A 23 4.78 -4.58 -15.55
C VAL A 23 3.89 -5.81 -15.74
N LEU A 24 3.34 -6.36 -14.65
CA LEU A 24 2.40 -7.47 -14.70
C LEU A 24 1.16 -7.09 -15.50
N GLY A 25 0.56 -5.93 -15.22
CA GLY A 25 -0.60 -5.43 -15.96
C GLY A 25 -0.34 -5.33 -17.45
N HIS A 26 0.81 -4.79 -17.85
CA HIS A 26 1.20 -4.74 -19.25
C HIS A 26 1.33 -6.14 -19.89
N ARG A 27 1.98 -7.09 -19.20
CA ARG A 27 2.09 -8.49 -19.67
C ARG A 27 0.71 -9.12 -19.86
N LEU A 28 -0.18 -8.96 -18.87
CA LEU A 28 -1.53 -9.52 -18.93
C LEU A 28 -2.36 -8.91 -20.05
N ARG A 29 -2.23 -7.60 -20.28
CA ARG A 29 -2.88 -6.90 -21.39
C ARG A 29 -2.48 -7.46 -22.75
N LEU A 30 -1.22 -7.88 -22.91
CA LEU A 30 -0.71 -8.51 -24.13
C LEU A 30 -1.05 -10.00 -24.24
N GLY A 31 -1.81 -10.56 -23.29
CA GLY A 31 -2.13 -11.98 -23.26
C GLY A 31 -0.97 -12.88 -22.81
N ALA A 32 0.12 -12.30 -22.29
CA ALA A 32 1.25 -13.09 -21.82
C ALA A 32 0.89 -13.86 -20.54
N ALA A 33 1.50 -15.03 -20.39
CA ALA A 33 1.41 -15.80 -19.16
C ALA A 33 2.20 -15.10 -18.05
N VAL A 34 1.60 -15.04 -16.86
CA VAL A 34 2.28 -14.68 -15.61
C VAL A 34 2.05 -15.85 -14.67
N PRO A 35 3.09 -16.34 -13.98
CA PRO A 35 2.92 -17.41 -13.00
C PRO A 35 1.85 -17.04 -11.96
N PRO A 36 0.86 -17.91 -11.70
CA PRO A 36 -0.20 -17.61 -10.71
C PRO A 36 0.37 -17.20 -9.35
N ALA A 37 1.42 -17.89 -8.89
CA ALA A 37 2.10 -17.57 -7.64
C ALA A 37 2.63 -16.12 -7.58
N HIS A 38 3.05 -15.54 -8.71
CA HIS A 38 3.53 -14.15 -8.74
C HIS A 38 2.37 -13.15 -8.61
N VAL A 39 1.24 -13.47 -9.21
CA VAL A 39 0.00 -12.68 -9.06
C VAL A 39 -0.51 -12.78 -7.63
N ASP A 40 -0.53 -13.99 -7.06
CA ASP A 40 -0.99 -14.22 -5.69
C ASP A 40 -0.11 -13.47 -4.68
N SER A 41 1.22 -13.55 -4.80
CA SER A 41 2.15 -12.79 -3.95
C SER A 41 1.95 -11.28 -4.07
N MET A 42 1.75 -10.76 -5.28
CA MET A 42 1.48 -9.33 -5.48
C MET A 42 0.13 -8.93 -4.86
N MET A 43 -0.92 -9.73 -5.04
CA MET A 43 -2.23 -9.46 -4.44
C MET A 43 -2.19 -9.56 -2.90
N GLU A 44 -1.41 -10.50 -2.35
CA GLU A 44 -1.20 -10.62 -0.90
C GLU A 44 -0.47 -9.38 -0.36
N PHE A 45 0.54 -8.88 -1.06
CA PHE A 45 1.24 -7.66 -0.67
C PHE A 45 0.28 -6.44 -0.62
N LEU A 46 -0.55 -6.24 -1.63
CA LEU A 46 -1.50 -5.10 -1.66
C LEU A 46 -2.57 -5.21 -0.55
N ASP A 47 -3.02 -6.41 -0.23
CA ASP A 47 -4.08 -6.64 0.76
C ASP A 47 -3.54 -6.62 2.20
N VAL A 48 -2.44 -7.33 2.43
CA VAL A 48 -1.90 -7.55 3.77
C VAL A 48 -0.90 -6.47 4.16
N PHE A 49 0.09 -6.19 3.32
CA PHE A 49 1.14 -5.22 3.67
C PHE A 49 0.65 -3.79 3.51
N VAL A 50 0.06 -3.43 2.37
CA VAL A 50 -0.38 -2.04 2.12
C VAL A 50 -1.58 -1.68 2.98
N ASP A 51 -2.69 -2.44 2.88
CA ASP A 51 -3.94 -2.05 3.56
C ASP A 51 -3.95 -2.46 5.04
N ARG A 52 -3.73 -3.74 5.35
CA ARG A 52 -3.88 -4.23 6.73
C ARG A 52 -2.70 -3.95 7.65
N CYS A 53 -1.57 -3.50 7.13
CA CYS A 53 -0.38 -3.17 7.93
C CYS A 53 -0.07 -1.68 7.85
N HIS A 54 0.43 -1.22 6.72
CA HIS A 54 0.87 0.17 6.54
C HIS A 54 -0.27 1.19 6.75
N HIS A 55 -1.37 1.09 5.99
CA HIS A 55 -2.50 2.01 6.18
C HIS A 55 -3.13 1.89 7.56
N ALA A 56 -3.19 0.69 8.13
CA ALA A 56 -3.75 0.47 9.46
C ALA A 56 -2.94 1.20 10.56
N LYS A 57 -1.61 1.18 10.48
CA LYS A 57 -0.73 1.99 11.37
C LYS A 57 -1.11 3.47 11.31
N GLU A 58 -1.32 3.98 10.11
CA GLU A 58 -1.60 5.38 9.93
C GLU A 58 -3.00 5.76 10.38
N GLU A 59 -4.03 4.99 9.99
CA GLU A 59 -5.42 5.28 10.34
C GLU A 59 -5.72 5.09 11.83
N GLU A 60 -5.18 4.05 12.45
CA GLU A 60 -5.49 3.69 13.84
C GLU A 60 -4.62 4.45 14.86
N HIS A 61 -3.45 4.94 14.46
CA HIS A 61 -2.51 5.56 15.39
C HIS A 61 -1.99 6.94 14.93
N LEU A 62 -1.42 7.06 13.73
CA LEU A 62 -0.83 8.33 13.28
C LEU A 62 -1.89 9.43 13.10
N PHE A 63 -3.01 9.13 12.44
CA PHE A 63 -4.07 10.09 12.15
C PHE A 63 -4.70 10.63 13.44
N PRO A 64 -5.07 9.80 14.45
CA PRO A 64 -5.48 10.29 15.75
C PRO A 64 -4.44 11.19 16.44
N ALA A 65 -3.15 10.80 16.41
CA ALA A 65 -2.09 11.60 17.02
C ALA A 65 -1.95 12.98 16.33
N LEU A 66 -2.02 13.03 15.01
CA LEU A 66 -1.99 14.26 14.22
C LEU A 66 -3.24 15.13 14.47
N ALA A 67 -4.41 14.52 14.57
CA ALA A 67 -5.65 15.23 14.91
C ALA A 67 -5.56 15.89 16.30
N ALA A 68 -4.96 15.20 17.27
CA ALA A 68 -4.77 15.73 18.63
C ALA A 68 -3.84 16.97 18.66
N VAL A 69 -2.92 17.10 17.70
CA VAL A 69 -2.05 18.29 17.54
C VAL A 69 -2.55 19.25 16.45
N GLY A 70 -3.84 19.18 16.12
CA GLY A 70 -4.53 20.19 15.33
C GLY A 70 -4.42 20.03 13.81
N VAL A 71 -4.06 18.86 13.30
CA VAL A 71 -4.26 18.52 11.88
C VAL A 71 -5.76 18.28 11.65
N ARG A 72 -6.34 18.92 10.64
CA ARG A 72 -7.79 18.87 10.41
C ARG A 72 -8.20 17.49 9.92
N ASP A 73 -9.17 16.91 10.63
CA ASP A 73 -9.80 15.65 10.25
C ASP A 73 -10.95 15.88 9.24
N ARG A 74 -12.15 16.23 9.72
CA ARG A 74 -13.35 16.43 8.89
C ARG A 74 -13.17 17.59 7.91
N GLY A 75 -13.45 17.33 6.63
CA GLY A 75 -13.22 18.25 5.52
C GLY A 75 -11.75 18.64 5.36
N GLY A 76 -10.84 17.83 5.90
CA GLY A 76 -9.41 18.07 5.95
C GLY A 76 -8.59 16.95 5.31
N PRO A 77 -7.26 17.03 5.41
CA PRO A 77 -6.35 16.06 4.82
C PRO A 77 -6.58 14.62 5.32
N LEU A 78 -6.90 14.40 6.60
CA LEU A 78 -7.07 13.03 7.13
C LEU A 78 -8.30 12.33 6.53
N GLU A 79 -9.41 13.05 6.35
CA GLU A 79 -10.59 12.50 5.67
C GLU A 79 -10.31 12.23 4.18
N ALA A 80 -9.60 13.14 3.50
CA ALA A 80 -9.23 12.96 2.10
C ALA A 80 -8.40 11.67 1.89
N LEU A 81 -7.40 11.42 2.76
CA LEU A 81 -6.58 10.22 2.69
C LEU A 81 -7.38 8.94 2.95
N ARG A 82 -8.30 8.94 3.92
CA ARG A 82 -9.20 7.79 4.13
C ARG A 82 -10.08 7.50 2.91
N ASN A 83 -10.58 8.54 2.24
CA ASN A 83 -11.37 8.38 1.02
C ASN A 83 -10.52 7.82 -0.14
N GLU A 84 -9.27 8.26 -0.26
CA GLU A 84 -8.32 7.72 -1.25
C GLU A 84 -8.03 6.24 -1.00
N ARG A 85 -7.81 5.83 0.25
CA ARG A 85 -7.60 4.42 0.60
C ARG A 85 -8.83 3.57 0.32
N GLN A 86 -10.02 4.10 0.58
CA GLN A 86 -11.26 3.44 0.19
C GLN A 86 -11.33 3.22 -1.33
N ARG A 87 -10.97 4.22 -2.13
CA ARG A 87 -10.85 4.07 -3.59
C ARG A 87 -9.77 3.04 -3.96
N GLY A 88 -8.64 3.02 -3.24
CA GLY A 88 -7.59 2.03 -3.39
C GLY A 88 -8.11 0.60 -3.21
N ARG A 89 -8.89 0.33 -2.17
CA ARG A 89 -9.52 -0.97 -1.92
C ARG A 89 -10.49 -1.38 -3.05
N GLU A 90 -11.26 -0.44 -3.59
CA GLU A 90 -12.12 -0.71 -4.75
C GLU A 90 -11.31 -1.13 -5.98
N LEU A 91 -10.18 -0.46 -6.24
CA LEU A 91 -9.30 -0.79 -7.36
C LEU A 91 -8.61 -2.14 -7.17
N VAL A 92 -8.21 -2.50 -5.95
CA VAL A 92 -7.74 -3.86 -5.62
C VAL A 92 -8.82 -4.91 -5.89
N GLY A 93 -10.08 -4.60 -5.58
CA GLY A 93 -11.22 -5.43 -5.97
C GLY A 93 -11.36 -5.61 -7.49
N GLN A 94 -11.14 -4.54 -8.26
CA GLN A 94 -11.14 -4.58 -9.73
C GLN A 94 -9.97 -5.38 -10.31
N LEU A 95 -8.78 -5.32 -9.69
CA LEU A 95 -7.66 -6.20 -10.05
C LEU A 95 -8.06 -7.67 -9.91
N ARG A 96 -8.65 -8.05 -8.78
CA ARG A 96 -9.15 -9.44 -8.55
C ARG A 96 -10.20 -9.83 -9.59
N ALA A 97 -11.15 -8.95 -9.89
CA ALA A 97 -12.18 -9.20 -10.90
C ALA A 97 -11.57 -9.38 -12.31
N GLY A 98 -10.57 -8.56 -12.67
CA GLY A 98 -9.82 -8.69 -13.91
C GLY A 98 -9.14 -10.06 -14.03
N LEU A 99 -8.46 -10.51 -12.97
CA LEU A 99 -7.84 -11.85 -12.91
C LEU A 99 -8.87 -12.97 -13.09
N ALA A 100 -9.99 -12.91 -12.36
CA ALA A 100 -11.05 -13.92 -12.45
C ALA A 100 -11.66 -13.98 -13.87
N LYS A 101 -11.90 -12.83 -14.49
CA LYS A 101 -12.43 -12.74 -15.86
C LYS A 101 -11.53 -13.42 -16.89
N ARG A 102 -10.21 -13.50 -16.67
CA ARG A 102 -9.29 -14.16 -17.60
C ARG A 102 -9.56 -15.64 -17.79
N ALA A 103 -10.26 -16.30 -16.87
CA ALA A 103 -10.64 -17.70 -17.03
C ALA A 103 -11.60 -17.93 -18.20
N THR A 104 -12.40 -16.93 -18.57
CA THR A 104 -13.40 -17.01 -19.65
C THR A 104 -13.10 -16.05 -20.81
N ASP A 105 -12.43 -14.94 -20.55
CA ASP A 105 -12.02 -13.92 -21.52
C ASP A 105 -10.59 -13.44 -21.19
N PRO A 106 -9.55 -14.16 -21.65
CA PRO A 106 -8.15 -13.84 -21.32
C PRO A 106 -7.73 -12.42 -21.69
N LEU A 107 -8.16 -11.93 -22.87
CA LEU A 107 -7.80 -10.59 -23.36
C LEU A 107 -8.57 -9.51 -22.62
N GLY A 108 -9.89 -9.63 -22.50
CA GLY A 108 -10.70 -8.62 -21.82
C GLY A 108 -10.48 -8.60 -20.30
N GLY A 109 -10.16 -9.74 -19.68
CA GLY A 109 -9.71 -9.80 -18.28
C GLY A 109 -8.34 -9.15 -18.08
N GLY A 110 -7.39 -9.39 -19.01
CA GLY A 110 -6.08 -8.74 -19.00
C GLY A 110 -6.16 -7.22 -19.18
N LEU A 111 -7.01 -6.74 -20.08
CA LEU A 111 -7.28 -5.31 -20.27
C LEU A 111 -7.89 -4.67 -19.00
N ALA A 112 -8.87 -5.31 -18.39
CA ALA A 112 -9.51 -4.82 -17.16
C ALA A 112 -8.50 -4.76 -15.99
N PHE A 113 -7.68 -5.80 -15.83
CA PHE A 113 -6.62 -5.79 -14.83
C PHE A 113 -5.61 -4.66 -15.06
N ALA A 114 -5.15 -4.48 -16.30
CA ALA A 114 -4.18 -3.45 -16.63
C ALA A 114 -4.72 -2.03 -16.37
N ALA A 115 -5.99 -1.77 -16.70
CA ALA A 115 -6.62 -0.48 -16.43
C ALA A 115 -6.71 -0.19 -14.92
N ALA A 116 -7.16 -1.17 -14.12
CA ALA A 116 -7.20 -1.02 -12.66
C ALA A 116 -5.79 -0.87 -12.05
N ALA A 117 -4.78 -1.54 -12.60
CA ALA A 117 -3.39 -1.42 -12.17
C ALA A 117 -2.82 -0.02 -12.42
N GLU A 118 -3.07 0.56 -13.60
CA GLU A 118 -2.65 1.92 -13.95
C GLU A 118 -3.33 2.96 -13.05
N GLU A 119 -4.63 2.82 -12.80
CA GLU A 119 -5.37 3.74 -11.91
C GLU A 119 -4.91 3.60 -10.45
N TYR A 120 -4.73 2.37 -9.95
CA TYR A 120 -4.26 2.12 -8.59
C TYR A 120 -2.85 2.69 -8.36
N GLN A 121 -1.94 2.48 -9.32
CA GLN A 121 -0.60 3.07 -9.24
C GLN A 121 -0.66 4.60 -9.19
N GLY A 122 -1.44 5.23 -10.07
CA GLY A 122 -1.58 6.68 -10.09
C GLY A 122 -2.13 7.23 -8.77
N LEU A 123 -3.16 6.58 -8.22
CA LEU A 123 -3.74 6.92 -6.93
C LEU A 123 -2.71 6.81 -5.80
N MET A 124 -2.04 5.67 -5.67
CA MET A 124 -1.12 5.40 -4.57
C MET A 124 0.13 6.30 -4.60
N LEU A 125 0.66 6.64 -5.78
CA LEU A 125 1.78 7.57 -5.88
C LEU A 125 1.39 8.98 -5.41
N LEU A 126 0.20 9.46 -5.78
CA LEU A 126 -0.32 10.75 -5.30
C LEU A 126 -0.67 10.72 -3.82
N HIS A 127 -1.14 9.57 -3.32
CA HIS A 127 -1.44 9.35 -1.91
C HIS A 127 -0.19 9.47 -1.04
N MET A 128 0.85 8.70 -1.36
CA MET A 128 2.12 8.69 -0.62
C MET A 128 2.85 10.04 -0.69
N ASP A 129 2.73 10.78 -1.81
CA ASP A 129 3.28 12.14 -1.92
C ASP A 129 2.60 13.12 -0.94
N LYS A 130 1.27 13.03 -0.77
CA LYS A 130 0.54 13.83 0.23
C LYS A 130 0.92 13.44 1.65
N GLU A 131 1.05 12.15 1.92
CA GLU A 131 1.48 11.67 3.23
C GLU A 131 2.87 12.19 3.58
N SER A 132 3.84 11.97 2.68
CA SER A 132 5.23 12.38 2.88
C SER A 132 5.38 13.90 2.97
N GLY A 133 4.78 14.63 2.02
CA GLY A 133 4.91 16.09 1.93
C GLY A 133 4.09 16.88 2.95
N MET A 134 2.99 16.32 3.45
CA MET A 134 2.08 17.03 4.36
C MET A 134 1.95 16.38 5.73
N LEU A 135 1.64 15.08 5.82
CA LEU A 135 1.41 14.44 7.12
C LEU A 135 2.71 14.19 7.87
N PHE A 136 3.69 13.57 7.22
CA PHE A 136 4.95 13.21 7.86
C PHE A 136 5.72 14.47 8.23
N ALA A 137 5.71 15.49 7.36
CA ALA A 137 6.21 16.82 7.69
C ALA A 137 5.47 17.45 8.90
N ALA A 138 4.15 17.31 8.99
CA ALA A 138 3.40 17.78 10.16
C ALA A 138 3.73 16.97 11.42
N ALA A 139 3.97 15.66 11.29
CA ALA A 139 4.36 14.78 12.38
C ALA A 139 5.71 15.22 12.96
N ASP A 140 6.72 15.43 12.12
CA ASP A 140 8.06 15.87 12.52
C ASP A 140 8.05 17.22 13.23
N ILE A 141 7.17 18.13 12.81
CA ILE A 141 7.07 19.48 13.39
C ILE A 141 6.28 19.48 14.70
N ARG A 142 5.22 18.67 14.81
CA ARG A 142 4.21 18.81 15.86
C ARG A 142 4.22 17.72 16.91
N LEU A 143 4.72 16.53 16.61
CA LEU A 143 4.73 15.42 17.55
C LEU A 143 5.98 15.48 18.44
N SER A 144 5.80 15.14 19.70
CA SER A 144 6.91 15.02 20.63
C SER A 144 7.70 13.74 20.36
N LYS A 145 8.97 13.70 20.78
CA LYS A 145 9.77 12.46 20.76
C LYS A 145 9.15 11.32 21.56
N GLU A 146 8.34 11.64 22.57
CA GLU A 146 7.67 10.61 23.35
C GLU A 146 6.50 10.02 22.57
N THR A 147 5.69 10.86 21.93
CA THR A 147 4.60 10.43 21.04
C THR A 147 5.13 9.59 19.88
N ASP A 148 6.27 9.94 19.28
CA ASP A 148 6.90 9.15 18.22
C ASP A 148 7.30 7.73 18.70
N ARG A 149 7.81 7.60 19.93
CA ARG A 149 8.12 6.29 20.54
C ARG A 149 6.85 5.49 20.82
N GLU A 150 5.81 6.14 21.32
CA GLU A 150 4.50 5.52 21.57
C GLU A 150 3.89 4.99 20.26
N LEU A 151 3.98 5.76 19.18
CA LEU A 151 3.55 5.36 17.84
C LEU A 151 4.35 4.16 17.33
N SER A 152 5.68 4.19 17.44
CA SER A 152 6.54 3.07 17.03
C SER A 152 6.16 1.78 17.78
N ALA A 153 5.92 1.89 19.08
CA ALA A 153 5.48 0.75 19.89
C ALA A 153 4.06 0.29 19.53
N ALA A 154 3.16 1.21 19.15
CA ALA A 154 1.82 0.88 18.69
C ALA A 154 1.84 0.18 17.33
N PHE A 155 2.69 0.62 16.40
CA PHE A 155 2.87 -0.01 15.10
C PHE A 155 3.34 -1.45 15.25
N ALA A 156 4.37 -1.69 16.07
CA ALA A 156 4.86 -3.04 16.32
C ALA A 156 3.79 -3.97 16.92
N ARG A 157 2.95 -3.46 17.84
CA ARG A 157 1.81 -4.22 18.38
C ARG A 157 0.75 -4.49 17.32
N LEU A 158 0.41 -3.49 16.52
CA LEU A 158 -0.56 -3.63 15.43
C LEU A 158 -0.11 -4.69 14.44
N GLU A 159 1.16 -4.69 14.02
CA GLU A 159 1.70 -5.71 13.12
C GLU A 159 1.55 -7.12 13.71
N HIS A 160 1.99 -7.30 14.95
CA HIS A 160 1.89 -8.57 15.68
C HIS A 160 0.45 -9.07 15.73
N GLU A 161 -0.51 -8.21 16.09
CA GLU A 161 -1.91 -8.58 16.28
C GLU A 161 -2.68 -8.75 14.96
N ARG A 162 -2.36 -7.95 13.93
CA ARG A 162 -3.18 -7.82 12.72
C ARG A 162 -2.73 -8.74 11.58
N ILE A 163 -1.42 -8.87 11.39
CA ILE A 163 -0.83 -9.67 10.31
C ILE A 163 -0.03 -10.86 10.85
N GLY A 164 0.40 -10.83 12.11
CA GLY A 164 1.11 -11.93 12.76
C GLY A 164 2.63 -11.84 12.62
N ASP A 165 3.32 -12.49 13.55
CA ASP A 165 4.79 -12.52 13.59
C ASP A 165 5.39 -13.10 12.31
N GLY A 166 6.43 -12.44 11.79
CA GLY A 166 7.16 -12.89 10.61
C GLY A 166 6.47 -12.61 9.27
N VAL A 167 5.22 -12.16 9.26
CA VAL A 167 4.48 -11.91 8.01
C VAL A 167 5.03 -10.71 7.25
N HIS A 168 5.36 -9.62 7.95
CA HIS A 168 6.03 -8.46 7.35
C HIS A 168 7.30 -8.89 6.61
N GLN A 169 8.19 -9.63 7.30
CA GLN A 169 9.49 -10.06 6.74
C GLN A 169 9.31 -11.04 5.57
N ARG A 170 8.33 -11.96 5.67
CA ARG A 170 8.00 -12.89 4.58
C ARG A 170 7.50 -12.14 3.33
N LEU A 171 6.62 -11.15 3.51
CA LEU A 171 6.08 -10.35 2.41
C LEU A 171 7.18 -9.51 1.75
N HIS A 172 8.10 -8.93 2.54
CA HIS A 172 9.29 -8.25 2.02
C HIS A 172 10.20 -9.18 1.21
N ALA A 173 10.48 -10.39 1.71
CA ALA A 173 11.30 -11.35 0.97
C ALA A 173 10.65 -11.78 -0.36
N ALA A 174 9.34 -11.98 -0.38
CA ALA A 174 8.60 -12.26 -1.61
C ALA A 174 8.61 -11.05 -2.57
N PHE A 175 8.48 -9.83 -2.03
CA PHE A 175 8.59 -8.58 -2.75
C PHE A 175 9.97 -8.41 -3.42
N ASP A 176 11.07 -8.68 -2.71
CA ASP A 176 12.43 -8.55 -3.25
C ASP A 176 12.66 -9.50 -4.44
N GLN A 177 12.14 -10.72 -4.35
CA GLN A 177 12.15 -11.69 -5.45
C GLN A 177 11.37 -11.16 -6.65
N MET A 178 10.18 -10.61 -6.42
CA MET A 178 9.36 -10.01 -7.48
C MET A 178 10.09 -8.81 -8.13
N CYS A 179 10.70 -7.92 -7.35
CA CYS A 179 11.47 -6.81 -7.90
C CYS A 179 12.63 -7.30 -8.78
N THR A 180 13.38 -8.29 -8.31
CA THR A 180 14.48 -8.90 -9.07
C THR A 180 14.01 -9.49 -10.40
N LEU A 181 12.82 -10.09 -10.45
CA LEU A 181 12.28 -10.75 -11.64
C LEU A 181 11.68 -9.78 -12.68
N TYR A 182 11.21 -8.61 -12.24
CA TYR A 182 10.39 -7.73 -13.07
C TYR A 182 10.93 -6.33 -13.28
N LEU A 183 11.89 -5.87 -12.47
CA LEU A 183 12.44 -4.51 -12.51
C LEU A 183 13.93 -4.45 -12.91
N SER A 184 14.54 -5.61 -13.16
CA SER A 184 15.91 -5.76 -13.68
C SER A 184 16.05 -5.36 -15.14
#